data_AF-A0A2V8S1G7-F1
#
_entry.id   AF-A0A2V8S1G7-F1
#
_cell.length_a   1.000
_cell.length_b   1.000
_cell.length_c   1.000
_cell.angle_alpha   90.00
_cell.angle_beta   90.00
_cell.angle_gamma   90.00
#
_symmetry.space_group_name_H-M   'P 1'
#
loop_
_entity.id
_entity.type
_entity.pdbx_description
1 polymer ?
#
loop_
_entity_poly.entity_id
_entity_poly.type
_entity_poly.pdbx_seq_one_letter_code
_entity_poly.pdbx_strand_id
1 'polypeptide(L)'
;MSDETLKDLEAEFRQEEKGPGSLSPHVADGSEMSYVGYDIHPENIEALFFEGIGVPRWDSIKADSFEQQEVLYMAQYGDAMAKFPMIARSNDTFQHVDYSAEEVTQLLEECGRILAGTSDPKVVRAVQKFSIAGNKAAEAQAGLNFNPRQQ
;
A
#
# COMPACT_ATOMS: atom_id res chain seq x y z
N MET A 1 -8.48 -7.17 15.12
CA MET A 1 -7.51 -6.48 16.00
C MET A 1 -8.32 -5.57 16.91
N SER A 2 -7.94 -5.43 18.18
CA SER A 2 -8.58 -4.46 19.09
C SER A 2 -8.16 -3.03 18.73
N ASP A 3 -9.04 -2.04 18.97
CA ASP A 3 -8.76 -0.61 18.74
C ASP A 3 -7.51 -0.11 19.48
N GLU A 4 -7.22 -0.69 20.64
CA GLU A 4 -6.04 -0.39 21.45
C GLU A 4 -4.74 -0.74 20.70
N THR A 5 -4.74 -1.84 19.95
CA THR A 5 -3.59 -2.29 19.15
C THR A 5 -3.31 -1.40 17.95
N LEU A 6 -4.35 -0.79 17.35
CA LEU A 6 -4.19 0.10 16.19
C LEU A 6 -3.59 1.45 16.61
N LYS A 7 -3.96 1.98 17.78
CA LYS A 7 -3.40 3.24 18.30
C LYS A 7 -1.92 3.11 18.65
N ASP A 8 -1.52 1.97 19.23
CA ASP A 8 -0.12 1.72 19.55
C ASP A 8 0.75 1.65 18.29
N LEU A 9 0.27 0.95 17.25
CA LEU A 9 0.95 0.88 15.95
C LEU A 9 1.04 2.24 15.27
N GLU A 10 -0.04 3.04 15.33
CA GLU A 10 -0.01 4.40 14.80
C GLU A 10 1.03 5.27 15.52
N ALA A 11 1.10 5.17 16.85
CA ALA A 11 2.08 5.90 17.65
C ALA A 11 3.52 5.47 17.32
N GLU A 12 3.74 4.18 17.05
CA GLU A 12 5.02 3.65 16.57
C GLU A 12 5.38 4.23 15.20
N PHE A 13 4.46 4.18 14.23
CA PHE A 13 4.72 4.66 12.87
C PHE A 13 5.02 6.16 12.82
N ARG A 14 4.41 6.95 13.69
CA ARG A 14 4.69 8.40 13.80
C ARG A 14 6.11 8.71 14.29
N GLN A 15 6.79 7.75 14.93
CA GLN A 15 8.17 7.90 15.38
C GLN A 15 9.19 7.50 14.31
N GLU A 16 8.75 6.87 13.23
CA GLU A 16 9.63 6.51 12.11
C GLU A 16 10.17 7.77 11.43
N GLU A 17 11.42 7.68 10.98
CA GLU A 17 12.03 8.73 10.16
C GLU A 17 11.31 8.81 8.82
N LYS A 18 10.87 10.01 8.46
CA LYS A 18 10.25 10.30 7.17
C LYS A 18 11.35 10.42 6.11
N GLY A 19 11.17 9.75 4.98
CA GLY A 19 12.22 9.63 3.97
C GLY A 19 11.77 9.95 2.55
N PRO A 20 12.66 10.52 1.71
CA PRO A 20 12.37 10.74 0.30
C PRO A 20 12.06 9.42 -0.42
N GLY A 21 11.15 9.49 -1.40
CA GLY A 21 10.67 8.30 -2.11
C GLY A 21 9.59 7.52 -1.37
N SER A 22 9.15 7.97 -0.19
CA SER A 22 8.01 7.39 0.52
C SER A 22 6.68 7.98 0.06
N LEU A 23 5.57 7.29 0.33
CA LEU A 23 4.21 7.81 0.16
C LEU A 23 3.69 8.39 1.48
N SER A 24 3.25 9.64 1.45
CA SER A 24 2.64 10.36 2.57
C SER A 24 1.10 10.28 2.50
N PRO A 25 0.44 9.46 3.33
CA PRO A 25 -1.01 9.38 3.40
C PRO A 25 -1.66 10.64 3.98
N HIS A 26 -2.70 11.12 3.29
CA HIS A 26 -3.51 12.27 3.70
C HIS A 26 -5.00 11.93 3.60
N VAL A 27 -5.78 12.29 4.63
CA VAL A 27 -7.25 12.26 4.57
C VAL A 27 -7.72 13.51 3.83
N ALA A 28 -8.57 13.33 2.81
CA ALA A 28 -9.12 14.40 1.98
C ALA A 28 -10.61 14.58 2.26
N ASP A 29 -10.95 15.46 3.20
CA ASP A 29 -12.33 15.65 3.70
C ASP A 29 -13.16 16.70 2.93
N GLY A 30 -12.70 17.06 1.74
CA GLY A 30 -13.35 18.06 0.88
C GLY A 30 -13.03 19.52 1.25
N SER A 31 -12.44 19.77 2.41
CA SER A 31 -12.03 21.12 2.84
C SER A 31 -10.51 21.27 2.98
N GLU A 32 -9.82 20.25 3.49
CA GLU A 32 -8.37 20.25 3.65
C GLU A 32 -7.79 18.83 3.46
N MET A 33 -6.48 18.75 3.19
CA MET A 33 -5.74 17.50 3.22
C MET A 33 -5.00 17.38 4.55
N SER A 34 -5.39 16.41 5.37
CA SER A 34 -4.80 16.16 6.70
C SER A 34 -3.81 15.00 6.63
N TYR A 35 -2.53 15.27 6.88
CA TYR A 35 -1.50 14.24 6.93
C TYR A 35 -1.73 13.28 8.11
N VAL A 36 -1.69 11.98 7.84
CA VAL A 36 -1.98 10.93 8.84
C VAL A 36 -0.90 10.85 9.93
N GLY A 37 0.33 11.31 9.64
CA GLY A 37 1.40 11.46 10.64
C GLY A 37 2.63 10.57 10.43
N TYR A 38 2.58 9.63 9.50
CA TYR A 38 3.69 8.74 9.11
C TYR A 38 3.75 8.57 7.59
N ASP A 39 4.85 8.04 7.08
CA ASP A 39 4.98 7.68 5.67
C ASP A 39 4.97 6.17 5.46
N ILE A 40 4.66 5.76 4.24
CA ILE A 40 4.80 4.40 3.74
C ILE A 40 6.08 4.36 2.91
N HIS A 41 7.12 3.73 3.46
CA HIS A 41 8.44 3.75 2.83
C HIS A 41 8.52 2.81 1.62
N PRO A 42 9.50 3.01 0.72
CA PRO A 42 9.74 2.12 -0.41
C PRO A 42 9.82 0.65 -0.02
N GLU A 43 10.46 0.30 1.10
CA GLU A 43 10.56 -1.08 1.57
C GLU A 43 9.22 -1.66 2.04
N ASN A 44 8.28 -0.82 2.47
CA ASN A 44 6.92 -1.26 2.77
C ASN A 44 6.14 -1.56 1.48
N ILE A 45 6.29 -0.71 0.47
CA ILE A 45 5.70 -0.95 -0.85
C ILE A 45 6.33 -2.19 -1.49
N GLU A 46 7.65 -2.32 -1.47
CA GLU A 46 8.34 -3.51 -1.97
C GLU A 46 7.79 -4.80 -1.30
N ALA A 47 7.72 -4.80 0.03
CA ALA A 47 7.19 -5.93 0.79
C ALA A 47 5.74 -6.26 0.42
N LEU A 48 4.89 -5.24 0.31
CA LEU A 48 3.50 -5.40 -0.04
C LEU A 48 3.34 -6.01 -1.44
N PHE A 49 4.16 -5.58 -2.38
CA PHE A 49 4.03 -5.99 -3.78
C PHE A 49 4.61 -7.37 -4.06
N PHE A 50 5.86 -7.63 -3.66
CA PHE A 50 6.50 -8.92 -3.96
C PHE A 50 6.03 -10.03 -3.02
N GLU A 51 5.97 -9.77 -1.71
CA GLU A 51 5.63 -10.78 -0.71
C GLU A 51 4.14 -10.78 -0.33
N GLY A 52 3.45 -9.65 -0.45
CA GLY A 52 2.04 -9.51 -0.07
C GLY A 52 1.05 -9.94 -1.15
N ILE A 53 1.04 -9.25 -2.29
CA ILE A 53 0.12 -9.56 -3.39
C ILE A 53 0.71 -10.55 -4.40
N GLY A 54 2.00 -10.88 -4.27
CA GLY A 54 2.66 -11.93 -5.04
C GLY A 54 3.11 -11.52 -6.44
N VAL A 55 3.53 -10.26 -6.62
CA VAL A 55 4.23 -9.86 -7.84
C VAL A 55 5.52 -10.67 -7.97
N PRO A 56 5.83 -11.28 -9.13
CA PRO A 56 7.07 -12.01 -9.27
C PRO A 56 8.27 -11.05 -9.28
N ARG A 57 9.41 -11.50 -8.77
CA ARG A 57 10.69 -10.79 -9.01
C ARG A 57 11.19 -11.17 -10.40
N TRP A 58 11.73 -10.21 -11.16
CA TRP A 58 12.23 -10.45 -12.53
C TRP A 58 13.16 -11.68 -12.60
N ASP A 59 14.12 -11.77 -11.68
CA ASP A 59 15.13 -12.84 -11.61
C ASP A 59 14.57 -14.23 -11.24
N SER A 60 13.33 -14.27 -10.74
CA SER A 60 12.63 -15.51 -10.42
C SER A 60 12.03 -16.19 -11.66
N ILE A 61 11.81 -15.43 -12.75
CA ILE A 61 11.25 -15.95 -13.99
C ILE A 61 12.33 -16.72 -14.75
N LYS A 62 12.07 -17.99 -15.07
CA LYS A 62 12.95 -18.83 -15.89
C LYS A 62 12.38 -18.93 -17.30
N ALA A 63 13.17 -18.49 -18.29
CA ALA A 63 12.81 -18.48 -19.71
C ALA A 63 14.06 -18.66 -20.58
N ASP A 64 13.86 -19.04 -21.84
CA ASP A 64 14.95 -19.30 -22.79
C ASP A 64 15.47 -18.03 -23.49
N SER A 65 14.72 -16.93 -23.42
CA SER A 65 15.10 -15.61 -23.94
C SER A 65 14.56 -14.47 -23.06
N PHE A 66 15.12 -13.28 -23.25
CA PHE A 66 14.66 -12.06 -22.56
C PHE A 66 13.21 -11.73 -22.92
N GLU A 67 12.83 -11.84 -24.19
CA GLU A 67 11.47 -11.56 -24.68
C GLU A 67 10.46 -12.53 -24.07
N GLN A 68 10.82 -13.80 -23.96
CA GLN A 68 9.96 -14.79 -23.29
C GLN A 68 9.85 -14.51 -21.79
N GLN A 69 10.94 -14.09 -21.14
CA GLN A 69 10.93 -13.68 -19.74
C GLN A 69 10.01 -12.49 -19.51
N GLU A 70 10.05 -11.49 -20.40
CA GLU A 70 9.19 -10.31 -20.35
C GLU A 70 7.71 -10.67 -20.46
N VAL A 71 7.34 -11.51 -21.42
CA VAL A 71 5.94 -11.97 -21.59
C VAL A 71 5.44 -12.69 -20.34
N LEU A 72 6.23 -13.61 -19.78
CA LEU A 72 5.87 -14.37 -18.58
C LEU A 72 5.77 -13.47 -17.34
N TYR A 73 6.69 -12.52 -17.21
CA TYR A 73 6.68 -11.53 -16.13
C TYR A 73 5.44 -10.65 -16.22
N MET A 74 5.16 -10.05 -17.38
CA MET A 74 4.04 -9.12 -17.56
C MET A 74 2.69 -9.80 -17.37
N ALA A 75 2.55 -11.07 -17.77
CA ALA A 75 1.34 -11.86 -17.51
C ALA A 75 1.10 -12.03 -16.00
N GLN A 76 2.10 -12.49 -15.25
CA GLN A 76 1.99 -12.70 -13.81
C GLN A 76 1.83 -11.38 -13.04
N TYR A 77 2.55 -10.33 -13.46
CA TYR A 77 2.40 -8.98 -12.93
C TYR A 77 0.96 -8.48 -13.11
N GLY A 78 0.42 -8.58 -14.32
CA GLY A 78 -0.97 -8.17 -14.61
C GLY A 78 -1.99 -8.93 -13.78
N ASP A 79 -1.82 -10.24 -13.63
CA ASP A 79 -2.70 -11.09 -12.81
C ASP A 79 -2.66 -10.71 -11.33
N ALA A 80 -1.49 -10.36 -10.79
CA ALA A 80 -1.35 -9.91 -9.41
C ALA A 80 -2.04 -8.54 -9.20
N MET A 81 -1.78 -7.58 -10.09
CA MET A 81 -2.39 -6.25 -10.03
C MET A 81 -3.91 -6.28 -10.16
N ALA A 82 -4.44 -7.14 -11.04
CA ALA A 82 -5.88 -7.25 -11.26
C ALA A 82 -6.66 -7.83 -10.05
N LYS A 83 -6.00 -8.59 -9.17
CA LYS A 83 -6.61 -9.14 -7.95
C LYS A 83 -6.74 -8.11 -6.83
N PHE A 84 -5.86 -7.10 -6.84
CA PHE A 84 -5.76 -6.04 -5.85
C PHE A 84 -5.71 -4.66 -6.54
N PRO A 85 -6.75 -4.30 -7.32
CA PRO A 85 -6.75 -3.08 -8.12
C PRO A 85 -6.59 -1.80 -7.30
N MET A 86 -7.02 -1.75 -6.04
CA MET A 86 -6.81 -0.54 -5.21
C MET A 86 -5.35 -0.43 -4.80
N ILE A 87 -4.77 -1.48 -4.20
CA ILE A 87 -3.37 -1.49 -3.78
C ILE A 87 -2.44 -1.28 -4.98
N ALA A 88 -2.74 -1.89 -6.13
CA ALA A 88 -1.95 -1.80 -7.35
C ALA A 88 -1.66 -0.34 -7.79
N ARG A 89 -2.54 0.61 -7.46
CA ARG A 89 -2.35 2.03 -7.78
C ARG A 89 -1.16 2.66 -7.06
N SER A 90 -0.71 2.07 -5.96
CA SER A 90 0.42 2.53 -5.14
C SER A 90 1.75 1.82 -5.42
N ASN A 91 1.87 1.15 -6.58
CA ASN A 91 3.07 0.41 -6.97
C ASN A 91 4.29 1.31 -7.22
N ASP A 92 4.05 2.57 -7.60
CA ASP A 92 5.06 3.59 -7.86
C ASP A 92 4.98 4.68 -6.79
N THR A 93 5.98 4.73 -5.91
CA THR A 93 6.02 5.71 -4.81
C THR A 93 6.26 7.14 -5.28
N PHE A 94 6.59 7.36 -6.55
CA PHE A 94 6.72 8.68 -7.15
C PHE A 94 5.43 9.20 -7.77
N GLN A 95 4.36 8.39 -7.78
CA GLN A 95 3.06 8.79 -8.30
C GLN A 95 2.09 9.16 -7.18
N HIS A 96 1.30 10.18 -7.49
CA HIS A 96 0.17 10.57 -6.66
C HIS A 96 -0.98 9.58 -6.85
N VAL A 97 -1.64 9.20 -5.75
CA VAL A 97 -2.78 8.28 -5.78
C VAL A 97 -3.92 8.85 -4.96
N ASP A 98 -5.10 8.98 -5.59
CA ASP A 98 -6.32 9.47 -4.95
C ASP A 98 -7.38 8.38 -4.85
N TYR A 99 -7.87 8.10 -3.65
CA TYR A 99 -9.01 7.22 -3.43
C TYR A 99 -10.23 8.05 -3.04
N SER A 100 -11.36 7.85 -3.73
CA SER A 100 -12.65 8.37 -3.26
C SER A 100 -13.05 7.72 -1.92
N ALA A 101 -14.03 8.30 -1.22
CA ALA A 101 -14.56 7.70 0.00
C ALA A 101 -15.10 6.27 -0.22
N GLU A 102 -15.70 5.98 -1.38
CA GLU A 102 -16.11 4.62 -1.74
C GLU A 102 -14.92 3.70 -2.02
N GLU A 103 -13.89 4.19 -2.71
CA GLU A 103 -12.68 3.42 -3.00
C GLU A 103 -11.87 3.10 -1.74
N VAL A 104 -11.92 3.94 -0.71
CA VAL A 104 -11.30 3.66 0.60
C VAL A 104 -11.83 2.37 1.20
N THR A 105 -13.14 2.11 1.08
CA THR A 105 -13.74 0.85 1.58
C THR A 105 -13.18 -0.35 0.82
N GLN A 106 -13.06 -0.24 -0.51
CA GLN A 106 -12.48 -1.30 -1.33
C GLN A 106 -11.01 -1.54 -0.97
N LEU A 107 -10.22 -0.48 -0.77
CA LEU A 107 -8.83 -0.58 -0.33
C LEU A 107 -8.71 -1.33 1.01
N LEU A 108 -9.59 -1.05 1.97
CA LEU A 108 -9.63 -1.74 3.26
C LEU A 108 -9.99 -3.23 3.12
N GLU A 109 -10.89 -3.58 2.20
CA GLU A 109 -11.20 -4.97 1.89
C GLU A 109 -9.99 -5.71 1.31
N GLU A 110 -9.23 -5.06 0.41
CA GLU A 110 -7.97 -5.61 -0.11
C GLU A 110 -6.94 -5.83 0.99
N CYS A 111 -6.77 -4.86 1.89
CA CYS A 111 -5.91 -4.97 3.06
C CYS A 111 -6.32 -6.17 3.94
N GLY A 112 -7.62 -6.33 4.19
CA GLY A 112 -8.16 -7.45 4.95
C GLY A 112 -7.86 -8.81 4.31
N ARG A 113 -8.00 -8.92 2.97
CA ARG A 113 -7.65 -10.14 2.22
C ARG A 113 -6.18 -10.50 2.36
N ILE A 114 -5.27 -9.53 2.28
CA ILE A 114 -3.83 -9.78 2.44
C ILE A 114 -3.50 -10.22 3.86
N LEU A 115 -4.02 -9.51 4.88
CA LEU A 115 -3.79 -9.86 6.29
C LEU A 115 -4.29 -11.26 6.66
N ALA A 116 -5.36 -11.74 6.00
CA ALA A 116 -5.84 -13.10 6.19
C ALA A 116 -4.95 -14.18 5.53
N GLY A 117 -4.19 -13.79 4.50
CA GLY A 117 -3.38 -14.70 3.68
C GLY A 117 -1.89 -14.75 4.02
N THR A 118 -1.40 -13.91 4.93
CA THR A 118 0.03 -13.80 5.24
C THR A 118 0.31 -13.70 6.74
N SER A 119 1.48 -14.19 7.14
CA SER A 119 2.07 -13.96 8.46
C SER A 119 3.44 -13.28 8.36
N ASP A 120 3.84 -12.81 7.18
CA ASP A 120 5.09 -12.10 6.99
C ASP A 120 5.03 -10.74 7.71
N PRO A 121 5.89 -10.48 8.71
CA PRO A 121 5.84 -9.25 9.49
C PRO A 121 6.05 -7.98 8.65
N LYS A 122 6.82 -8.06 7.55
CA LYS A 122 7.05 -6.91 6.66
C LYS A 122 5.78 -6.55 5.89
N VAL A 123 5.11 -7.58 5.35
CA VAL A 123 3.83 -7.41 4.65
C VAL A 123 2.77 -6.89 5.62
N VAL A 124 2.65 -7.52 6.79
CA VAL A 124 1.69 -7.10 7.83
C VAL A 124 1.90 -5.63 8.20
N ARG A 125 3.15 -5.21 8.43
CA ARG A 125 3.47 -3.80 8.73
C ARG A 125 3.05 -2.86 7.59
N ALA A 126 3.36 -3.21 6.35
CA ALA A 126 2.97 -2.41 5.18
C ALA A 126 1.44 -2.27 5.09
N VAL A 127 0.71 -3.38 5.19
CA VAL A 127 -0.77 -3.38 5.12
C VAL A 127 -1.39 -2.63 6.29
N GLN A 128 -0.80 -2.68 7.49
CA GLN A 128 -1.28 -1.92 8.65
C GLN A 128 -1.18 -0.41 8.42
N LYS A 129 -0.11 0.09 7.77
CA LYS A 129 0.01 1.50 7.39
C LYS A 129 -1.09 1.94 6.42
N PHE A 130 -1.43 1.10 5.43
CA PHE A 130 -2.57 1.36 4.55
C PHE A 130 -3.90 1.34 5.32
N SER A 131 -4.09 0.32 6.16
CA SER A 131 -5.33 0.10 6.92
C SER A 131 -5.62 1.24 7.89
N ILE A 132 -4.60 1.73 8.62
CA ILE A 132 -4.78 2.85 9.55
C ILE A 132 -5.16 4.14 8.80
N ALA A 133 -4.49 4.43 7.67
CA ALA A 133 -4.81 5.60 6.86
C ALA A 133 -6.23 5.49 6.26
N GLY A 134 -6.58 4.31 5.72
CA GLY A 134 -7.92 4.04 5.18
C GLY A 134 -9.02 4.09 6.25
N ASN A 135 -8.79 3.55 7.45
CA ASN A 135 -9.75 3.60 8.55
C ASN A 135 -10.02 5.06 8.97
N LYS A 136 -8.99 5.90 9.07
CA LYS A 136 -9.17 7.33 9.36
C LYS A 136 -10.00 8.05 8.30
N ALA A 137 -9.72 7.77 7.02
CA ALA A 137 -10.50 8.33 5.92
C ALA A 137 -11.96 7.84 5.97
N ALA A 138 -12.19 6.55 6.21
CA ALA A 138 -13.52 5.96 6.32
C ALA A 138 -14.32 6.52 7.51
N GLU A 139 -13.70 6.67 8.69
CA GLU A 139 -14.30 7.30 9.88
C GLU A 139 -14.72 8.75 9.61
N ALA A 140 -13.93 9.47 8.82
CA ALA A 140 -14.23 10.84 8.40
C ALA A 140 -15.16 10.92 7.18
N GLN A 141 -15.59 9.79 6.60
CA GLN A 141 -16.34 9.72 5.34
C GLN A 141 -15.65 10.49 4.20
N ALA A 142 -14.33 10.42 4.17
CA ALA A 142 -13.44 11.22 3.33
C ALA A 142 -12.65 10.34 2.33
N GLY A 143 -12.04 10.99 1.34
CA GLY A 143 -11.07 10.35 0.46
C GLY A 143 -9.72 10.14 1.14
N LEU A 144 -8.83 9.40 0.47
CA LEU A 144 -7.46 9.14 0.92
C LEU A 144 -6.49 9.42 -0.22
N ASN A 145 -5.45 10.21 0.04
CA ASN A 145 -4.45 10.57 -0.95
C ASN A 145 -3.07 10.08 -0.51
N PHE A 146 -2.35 9.41 -1.39
CA PHE A 146 -0.94 9.10 -1.20
C PHE A 146 -0.09 10.05 -2.03
N ASN A 147 0.69 10.87 -1.34
CA ASN A 147 1.54 11.90 -1.93
C ASN A 147 3.01 11.48 -1.88
N PRO A 148 3.74 11.49 -3.01
CA PRO A 148 5.18 11.27 -3.01
C PRO A 148 5.91 12.28 -2.12
N ARG A 149 6.75 11.79 -1.21
CA ARG A 149 7.64 12.64 -0.41
C ARG A 149 8.88 12.99 -1.23
N GLN A 150 9.02 14.28 -1.55
CA GLN A 150 10.15 14.80 -2.32
C GLN A 150 11.28 15.39 -1.45
N GLN A 151 11.02 15.64 -0.16
CA GLN A 151 11.98 16.22 0.80
C GLN A 151 11.75 15.67 2.21
#